data_AF-A0A7C2KHL7-F1
#
_entry.id   AF-A0A7C2KHL7-F1
#
_cell.length_a   1.000
_cell.length_b   1.000
_cell.length_c   1.000
_cell.angle_alpha   90.00
_cell.angle_beta   90.00
_cell.angle_gamma   90.00
#
_symmetry.space_group_name_H-M   'P 1'
#
loop_
_entity.id
_entity.type
_entity.pdbx_description
1 polymer ?
#
loop_
_entity_poly.entity_id
_entity_poly.type
_entity_poly.pdbx_seq_one_letter_code
_entity_poly.pdbx_strand_id
1 'polypeptide(L)'
;MKKAKHTGRLKGPRKAVVLLTLIGRSFTPKVFACLSPGEREKLLTEKKRMGKASPSEKSAVLKEFSSLMRRNKTVIKAPNLSLTIAFALFTFVVFLIYLTEYRVRGLMPVTHIMDIGGVYLLIFPALVYLSPQYFGERFFRMTFQSRRRVTDTYYAMAGAALLFALMTLNTYMTSQPLQAEEKGGYLLVLLMIAGFFAPVIEEFVFRKMIHGFIRGKSNLYAGAVISSLVFAFVHPPFNPITFISYFLAGLVLVFLYEQRGNLYAPIMAHSAGNLLMILFEIMT
;
A
#
# COMPACT_ATOMS: atom_id res chain seq x y z
N MET A 1 -23.08 8.87 57.42
CA MET A 1 -23.56 8.39 56.10
C MET A 1 -23.18 9.36 55.00
N LYS A 2 -22.18 9.02 54.15
CA LYS A 2 -22.03 9.60 52.80
C LYS A 2 -21.62 8.46 51.87
N LYS A 3 -22.58 7.99 51.06
CA LYS A 3 -22.40 6.93 50.05
C LYS A 3 -21.34 7.36 49.03
N ALA A 4 -20.32 6.53 48.85
CA ALA A 4 -19.38 6.64 47.74
C ALA A 4 -20.15 6.49 46.41
N LYS A 5 -20.08 7.53 45.55
CA LYS A 5 -20.60 7.47 44.18
C LYS A 5 -19.73 6.52 43.37
N HIS A 6 -20.27 5.34 43.04
CA HIS A 6 -19.73 4.44 42.02
C HIS A 6 -19.59 5.16 40.67
N THR A 7 -18.39 5.64 40.32
CA THR A 7 -18.06 6.03 38.95
C THR A 7 -17.72 4.77 38.16
N GLY A 8 -18.75 4.09 37.64
CA GLY A 8 -18.63 2.89 36.81
C GLY A 8 -17.86 3.15 35.52
N ARG A 9 -16.54 3.01 35.55
CA ARG A 9 -15.69 2.93 34.35
C ARG A 9 -16.04 1.62 33.63
N LEU A 10 -16.78 1.69 32.53
CA LEU A 10 -17.07 0.52 31.69
C LEU A 10 -15.74 -0.16 31.27
N LYS A 11 -15.67 -1.49 31.32
CA LYS A 11 -14.47 -2.27 30.95
C LYS A 11 -14.55 -2.79 29.49
N GLY A 12 -13.40 -3.13 28.91
CA GLY A 12 -13.12 -3.37 27.48
C GLY A 12 -14.26 -3.86 26.58
N PRO A 13 -14.70 -5.13 26.67
CA PRO A 13 -15.71 -5.69 25.76
C PRO A 13 -17.04 -4.95 25.81
N ARG A 14 -17.49 -4.55 27.00
CA ARG A 14 -18.77 -3.84 27.19
C ARG A 14 -18.74 -2.47 26.53
N LYS A 15 -17.64 -1.72 26.67
CA LYS A 15 -17.44 -0.45 25.96
C LYS A 15 -17.50 -0.63 24.45
N ALA A 16 -16.87 -1.67 23.93
CA ALA A 16 -16.84 -1.95 22.50
C ALA A 16 -18.24 -2.28 21.94
N VAL A 17 -19.05 -3.05 22.68
CA VAL A 17 -20.45 -3.31 22.33
C VAL A 17 -21.28 -2.01 22.33
N VAL A 18 -21.16 -1.16 23.36
CA VAL A 18 -21.85 0.15 23.38
C VAL A 18 -21.43 1.01 22.19
N LEU A 19 -20.13 1.09 21.91
CA LEU A 19 -19.63 1.85 20.77
C LEU A 19 -20.21 1.34 19.45
N LEU A 20 -20.30 0.01 19.26
CA LEU A 20 -20.93 -0.62 18.08
C LEU A 20 -22.42 -0.30 17.94
N THR A 21 -23.12 0.01 19.02
CA THR A 21 -24.50 0.51 18.93
C THR A 21 -24.58 1.98 18.49
N LEU A 22 -23.49 2.73 18.62
CA LEU A 22 -23.40 4.15 18.27
C LEU A 22 -22.82 4.39 16.88
N ILE A 23 -21.79 3.62 16.49
CA ILE A 23 -21.22 3.65 15.14
C ILE A 23 -22.14 2.82 14.25
N GLY A 24 -22.83 3.47 13.31
CA GLY A 24 -23.96 2.88 12.57
C GLY A 24 -23.68 1.50 11.95
N ARG A 25 -24.75 0.76 11.62
CA ARG A 25 -24.69 -0.65 11.16
C ARG A 25 -23.72 -0.89 10.00
N SER A 26 -23.48 0.11 9.16
CA SER A 26 -22.52 0.05 8.03
C SER A 26 -21.05 -0.12 8.45
N PHE A 27 -20.67 0.26 9.68
CA PHE A 27 -19.31 0.12 10.19
C PHE A 27 -19.06 -1.22 10.87
N THR A 28 -20.10 -1.91 11.33
CA THR A 28 -19.98 -3.18 12.07
C THR A 28 -19.18 -4.23 11.30
N PRO A 29 -19.43 -4.54 10.01
CA PRO A 29 -18.64 -5.55 9.29
C PRO A 29 -17.15 -5.21 9.23
N LYS A 30 -16.81 -3.92 9.03
CA LYS A 30 -15.43 -3.44 8.98
C LYS A 30 -14.71 -3.59 10.31
N VAL A 31 -15.40 -3.31 11.42
CA VAL A 31 -14.86 -3.53 12.77
C VAL A 31 -14.59 -5.02 13.01
N PHE A 32 -15.56 -5.88 12.67
CA PHE A 32 -15.43 -7.32 12.85
C PHE A 32 -14.30 -7.94 12.01
N ALA A 33 -14.02 -7.39 10.82
CA ALA A 33 -12.90 -7.82 9.98
C ALA A 33 -11.53 -7.52 10.61
N CYS A 34 -11.44 -6.49 11.47
CA CYS A 34 -10.21 -6.09 12.14
C CYS A 34 -9.88 -6.91 13.41
N LEU A 35 -10.85 -7.64 13.97
CA LEU A 35 -10.70 -8.39 15.22
C LEU A 35 -10.06 -9.77 14.97
N SER A 36 -9.25 -10.24 15.93
CA SER A 36 -8.86 -11.65 16.00
C SER A 36 -10.05 -12.56 16.36
N PRO A 37 -9.96 -13.88 16.11
CA PRO A 37 -11.03 -14.82 16.49
C PRO A 37 -11.43 -14.71 17.97
N GLY A 38 -10.46 -14.67 18.89
CA GLY A 38 -10.72 -14.55 20.33
C GLY A 38 -11.32 -13.20 20.74
N GLU A 39 -10.95 -12.09 20.08
CA GLU A 39 -11.58 -10.78 20.34
C GLU A 39 -13.02 -10.74 19.84
N ARG A 40 -13.28 -11.34 18.67
CA ARG A 40 -14.62 -11.46 18.10
C ARG A 40 -15.53 -12.26 19.01
N GLU A 41 -15.06 -13.38 19.54
CA GLU A 41 -15.80 -14.21 20.48
C GLU A 41 -16.14 -13.43 21.76
N LYS A 42 -15.15 -12.79 22.40
CA LYS A 42 -15.38 -11.95 23.59
C LYS A 42 -16.42 -10.86 23.36
N LEU A 43 -16.37 -10.21 22.20
CA LEU A 43 -17.30 -9.16 21.82
C LEU A 43 -18.73 -9.70 21.58
N LEU A 44 -18.87 -10.84 20.92
CA LEU A 44 -20.16 -11.49 20.68
C LEU A 44 -20.78 -12.02 21.98
N THR A 45 -19.97 -12.61 22.84
CA THR A 45 -20.40 -13.09 24.17
C THR A 45 -20.88 -11.92 25.02
N GLU A 46 -20.13 -10.81 25.06
CA GLU A 46 -20.57 -9.61 25.78
C GLU A 46 -21.84 -9.00 25.14
N LYS A 47 -21.96 -9.00 23.81
CA LYS A 47 -23.16 -8.52 23.11
C LYS A 47 -24.40 -9.33 23.46
N LYS A 48 -24.26 -10.65 23.65
CA LYS A 48 -25.36 -11.52 24.11
C LYS A 48 -25.71 -11.27 25.57
N ARG A 49 -24.69 -11.03 26.41
CA ARG A 49 -24.85 -10.78 27.86
C ARG A 49 -25.39 -9.38 28.18
N MET A 50 -25.09 -8.42 27.32
CA MET A 50 -25.39 -7.01 27.57
C MET A 50 -26.82 -6.65 27.14
N GLY A 51 -27.57 -6.05 28.06
CA GLY A 51 -28.86 -5.41 27.75
C GLY A 51 -28.71 -4.08 27.00
N LYS A 52 -29.82 -3.33 26.86
CA LYS A 52 -29.77 -1.98 26.26
C LYS A 52 -28.89 -1.05 27.10
N ALA A 53 -27.90 -0.43 26.46
CA ALA A 53 -27.06 0.59 27.08
C ALA A 53 -27.87 1.85 27.42
N SER A 54 -27.69 2.36 28.63
CA SER A 54 -28.36 3.58 29.11
C SER A 54 -27.82 4.84 28.41
N PRO A 55 -28.58 5.96 28.40
CA PRO A 55 -28.13 7.22 27.81
C PRO A 55 -26.81 7.75 28.40
N SER A 56 -26.60 7.56 29.71
CA SER A 56 -25.38 7.98 30.39
C SER A 56 -24.16 7.13 29.99
N GLU A 57 -24.33 5.81 29.85
CA GLU A 57 -23.29 4.91 29.34
C GLU A 57 -22.91 5.28 27.90
N LYS A 58 -23.89 5.53 27.04
CA LYS A 58 -23.66 5.97 25.66
C LYS A 58 -22.89 7.29 25.60
N SER A 59 -23.30 8.29 26.40
CA SER A 59 -22.63 9.59 26.47
C SER A 59 -21.18 9.48 26.99
N ALA A 60 -20.94 8.63 27.99
CA ALA A 60 -19.60 8.39 28.53
C ALA A 60 -18.68 7.75 27.48
N VAL A 61 -19.17 6.70 26.80
CA VAL A 61 -18.41 6.02 25.73
C VAL A 61 -18.16 6.97 24.56
N LEU A 62 -19.13 7.79 24.18
CA LEU A 62 -18.98 8.76 23.09
C LEU A 62 -17.98 9.87 23.45
N LYS A 63 -18.01 10.40 24.68
CA LYS A 63 -17.03 11.41 25.15
C LYS A 63 -15.62 10.84 25.16
N GLU A 64 -15.44 9.64 25.69
CA GLU A 64 -14.14 8.95 25.70
C GLU A 64 -13.65 8.66 24.27
N PHE A 65 -14.51 8.13 23.40
CA PHE A 65 -14.20 7.92 21.99
C PHE A 65 -13.81 9.22 21.30
N SER A 66 -14.57 10.31 21.51
CA SER A 66 -14.25 11.63 20.94
C SER A 66 -12.92 12.19 21.48
N SER A 67 -12.60 11.91 22.74
CA SER A 67 -11.35 12.30 23.38
C SER A 67 -10.18 11.50 22.85
N LEU A 68 -10.33 10.19 22.62
CA LEU A 68 -9.33 9.35 21.96
C LEU A 68 -9.11 9.79 20.52
N MET A 69 -10.18 10.10 19.79
CA MET A 69 -10.09 10.64 18.42
C MET A 69 -9.42 12.02 18.37
N ARG A 70 -9.55 12.82 19.43
CA ARG A 70 -8.86 14.11 19.61
C ARG A 70 -7.41 13.95 20.09
N ARG A 71 -7.11 13.04 21.02
CA ARG A 71 -5.74 12.77 21.54
C ARG A 71 -4.86 12.08 20.51
N ASN A 72 -5.42 11.21 19.66
CA ASN A 72 -4.74 10.68 18.47
C ASN A 72 -4.63 11.71 17.32
N LYS A 73 -4.97 12.99 17.56
CA LYS A 73 -4.44 14.12 16.78
C LYS A 73 -3.09 14.59 17.32
N THR A 74 -2.29 13.73 17.96
CA THR A 74 -0.86 14.03 18.18
C THR A 74 -0.23 14.33 16.82
N VAL A 75 0.04 15.61 16.64
CA VAL A 75 0.65 16.26 15.49
C VAL A 75 2.03 15.64 15.30
N ILE A 76 2.13 14.65 14.42
CA ILE A 76 3.37 14.49 13.67
C ILE A 76 3.17 15.45 12.50
N LYS A 77 4.15 16.33 12.29
CA LYS A 77 4.17 17.29 11.20
C LYS A 77 4.39 16.54 9.89
N ALA A 78 3.87 17.10 8.81
CA ALA A 78 4.05 16.61 7.45
C ALA A 78 5.52 16.25 7.22
N PRO A 79 5.83 15.27 6.35
CA PRO A 79 7.20 14.97 5.99
C PRO A 79 7.94 16.29 5.80
N ASN A 80 8.93 16.51 6.66
CA ASN A 80 9.58 17.80 6.79
C ASN A 80 10.12 18.15 5.40
N LEU A 81 10.19 19.44 5.04
CA LEU A 81 10.79 19.89 3.79
C LEU A 81 12.14 19.19 3.51
N SER A 82 12.90 18.88 4.55
CA SER A 82 14.12 18.07 4.52
C SER A 82 13.97 16.65 3.98
N LEU A 83 12.89 15.92 4.30
CA LEU A 83 12.63 14.58 3.77
C LEU A 83 12.19 14.64 2.31
N THR A 84 11.36 15.63 1.94
CA THR A 84 11.01 15.89 0.54
C THR A 84 12.23 16.25 -0.29
N ILE A 85 13.10 17.13 0.23
CA ILE A 85 14.37 17.50 -0.39
C ILE A 85 15.30 16.28 -0.48
N ALA A 86 15.36 15.43 0.54
CA ALA A 86 16.17 14.21 0.51
C ALA A 86 15.69 13.22 -0.57
N PHE A 87 14.39 13.01 -0.72
CA PHE A 87 13.84 12.21 -1.82
C PHE A 87 14.10 12.85 -3.17
N ALA A 88 13.93 14.18 -3.30
CA ALA A 88 14.21 14.91 -4.54
C ALA A 88 15.69 14.85 -4.92
N LEU A 89 16.60 15.01 -3.96
CA LEU A 89 18.04 14.90 -4.16
C LEU A 89 18.44 13.46 -4.47
N PHE A 90 17.86 12.46 -3.80
CA PHE A 90 18.12 11.05 -4.12
C PHE A 90 17.67 10.71 -5.54
N THR A 91 16.44 11.08 -5.91
CA THR A 91 15.94 10.97 -7.29
C THR A 91 16.87 11.69 -8.27
N PHE A 92 17.27 12.92 -7.96
CA PHE A 92 18.13 13.73 -8.81
C PHE A 92 19.52 13.12 -8.96
N VAL A 93 20.10 12.56 -7.89
CA VAL A 93 21.39 11.87 -7.92
C VAL A 93 21.29 10.57 -8.71
N VAL A 94 20.22 9.79 -8.54
CA VAL A 94 19.97 8.58 -9.36
C VAL A 94 19.81 8.95 -10.84
N PHE A 95 19.08 10.04 -11.13
CA PHE A 95 18.94 10.58 -12.47
C PHE A 95 20.27 11.09 -13.03
N LEU A 96 21.10 11.75 -12.23
CA LEU A 96 22.44 12.20 -12.63
C LEU A 96 23.40 11.05 -12.87
N ILE A 97 23.43 10.03 -12.00
CA ILE A 97 24.22 8.80 -12.18
C ILE A 97 23.83 8.15 -13.51
N TYR A 98 22.52 8.05 -13.78
CA TYR A 98 21.99 7.57 -15.04
C TYR A 98 22.45 8.42 -16.24
N LEU A 99 22.44 9.76 -16.13
CA LEU A 99 22.94 10.68 -17.16
C LEU A 99 24.46 10.62 -17.37
N THR A 100 25.26 10.37 -16.32
CA THR A 100 26.72 10.25 -16.43
C THR A 100 27.14 8.94 -17.06
N GLU A 101 26.49 7.84 -16.72
CA GLU A 101 26.65 6.52 -17.35
C GLU A 101 26.26 6.58 -18.84
N TYR A 102 25.23 7.38 -19.17
CA TYR A 102 24.78 7.68 -20.54
C TYR A 102 25.83 8.37 -21.41
N ARG A 103 26.51 9.41 -20.89
CA ARG A 103 27.54 10.15 -21.65
C ARG A 103 28.74 9.27 -22.03
N VAL A 104 28.93 8.16 -21.30
CA VAL A 104 30.03 7.21 -21.49
C VAL A 104 29.66 6.09 -22.49
N ARG A 105 28.41 5.64 -22.55
CA ARG A 105 28.02 4.46 -23.36
C ARG A 105 27.18 4.71 -24.61
N GLY A 106 26.66 5.92 -24.84
CA GLY A 106 25.99 6.29 -26.11
C GLY A 106 24.70 5.52 -26.45
N LEU A 107 24.20 4.71 -25.51
CA LEU A 107 23.10 3.78 -25.72
C LEU A 107 21.94 4.20 -24.81
N MET A 108 20.94 4.89 -25.38
CA MET A 108 19.52 4.48 -25.38
C MET A 108 18.52 5.65 -25.48
N PRO A 109 17.40 5.48 -26.22
CA PRO A 109 16.33 6.46 -26.36
C PRO A 109 15.56 6.68 -25.04
N VAL A 110 14.93 7.87 -24.90
CA VAL A 110 14.09 8.31 -23.77
C VAL A 110 13.09 7.25 -23.28
N THR A 111 12.70 6.31 -24.14
CA THR A 111 11.83 5.17 -23.84
C THR A 111 12.37 4.29 -22.71
N HIS A 112 13.68 4.00 -22.66
CA HIS A 112 14.23 3.13 -21.61
C HIS A 112 14.19 3.71 -20.20
N ILE A 113 14.15 5.05 -20.07
CA ILE A 113 13.93 5.73 -18.78
C ILE A 113 12.49 5.50 -18.31
N MET A 114 11.53 5.45 -19.24
CA MET A 114 10.14 5.14 -18.92
C MET A 114 9.98 3.67 -18.53
N ASP A 115 10.72 2.77 -19.19
CA ASP A 115 10.66 1.31 -18.97
C ASP A 115 11.09 0.88 -17.54
N ILE A 116 12.03 1.59 -16.92
CA ILE A 116 12.54 1.28 -15.55
C ILE A 116 11.84 2.06 -14.42
N GLY A 117 10.72 2.73 -14.72
CA GLY A 117 9.98 3.53 -13.74
C GLY A 117 10.56 4.93 -13.49
N GLY A 118 11.41 5.44 -14.38
CA GLY A 118 12.11 6.72 -14.23
C GLY A 118 11.20 7.95 -14.13
N VAL A 119 10.04 7.95 -14.81
CA VAL A 119 9.03 9.02 -14.66
C VAL A 119 8.50 9.09 -13.23
N TYR A 120 8.29 7.95 -12.58
CA TYR A 120 7.79 7.92 -11.21
C TYR A 120 8.81 8.44 -10.21
N LEU A 121 10.08 8.12 -10.42
CA LEU A 121 11.17 8.64 -9.58
C LEU A 121 11.17 10.18 -9.60
N LEU A 122 10.95 10.81 -10.77
CA LEU A 122 10.93 12.26 -10.93
C LEU A 122 9.74 12.93 -10.25
N ILE A 123 8.54 12.35 -10.34
CA ILE A 123 7.32 12.94 -9.77
C ILE A 123 7.07 12.54 -8.31
N PHE A 124 7.67 11.44 -7.83
CA PHE A 124 7.41 10.90 -6.49
C PHE A 124 7.69 11.89 -5.35
N PRO A 125 8.79 12.68 -5.34
CA PRO A 125 9.00 13.70 -4.31
C PRO A 125 7.86 14.72 -4.26
N ALA A 126 7.35 15.15 -5.43
CA ALA A 126 6.21 16.04 -5.51
C ALA A 126 4.92 15.37 -5.02
N LEU A 127 4.69 14.11 -5.37
CA LEU A 127 3.55 13.33 -4.87
C LEU A 127 3.60 13.15 -3.35
N VAL A 128 4.78 12.89 -2.77
CA VAL A 128 4.99 12.78 -1.33
C VAL A 128 4.78 14.12 -0.62
N TYR A 129 5.19 15.22 -1.24
CA TYR A 129 5.00 16.57 -0.70
C TYR A 129 3.53 17.03 -0.73
N LEU A 130 2.83 16.76 -1.84
CA LEU A 130 1.46 17.21 -2.05
C LEU A 130 0.44 16.29 -1.36
N SER A 131 0.71 15.00 -1.23
CA SER A 131 -0.28 14.04 -0.71
C SER A 131 -0.77 14.33 0.73
N PRO A 132 0.04 14.81 1.69
CA PRO A 132 -0.47 15.25 2.99
C PRO A 132 -1.45 16.43 2.90
N GLN A 133 -1.29 17.31 1.89
CA GLN A 133 -2.13 18.49 1.70
C GLN A 133 -3.52 18.11 1.18
N TYR A 134 -3.58 17.12 0.27
CA TYR A 134 -4.83 16.65 -0.33
C TYR A 134 -5.51 15.51 0.43
N PHE A 135 -4.74 14.63 1.07
CA PHE A 135 -5.25 13.40 1.71
C PHE A 135 -5.08 13.38 3.25
N GLY A 136 -4.37 14.36 3.82
CA GLY A 136 -4.07 14.44 5.24
C GLY A 136 -2.96 13.50 5.71
N GLU A 137 -2.25 13.87 6.77
CA GLU A 137 -1.04 13.14 7.22
C GLU A 137 -1.27 11.71 7.71
N ARG A 138 -2.48 11.40 8.18
CA ARG A 138 -2.85 10.02 8.59
C ARG A 138 -2.85 9.07 7.41
N PHE A 139 -2.93 9.60 6.19
CA PHE A 139 -2.91 8.83 4.95
C PHE A 139 -1.65 7.97 4.86
N PHE A 140 -0.47 8.51 5.18
CA PHE A 140 0.82 7.79 5.14
C PHE A 140 0.98 6.75 6.25
N ARG A 141 0.62 7.12 7.49
CA ARG A 141 0.94 6.31 8.67
C ARG A 141 0.19 4.99 8.71
N MET A 142 -1.05 4.98 8.21
CA MET A 142 -1.89 3.79 8.22
C MET A 142 -1.46 2.74 7.20
N THR A 143 -0.71 3.11 6.16
CA THR A 143 -0.45 2.19 5.04
C THR A 143 0.83 1.39 5.17
N PHE A 144 1.91 1.93 5.73
CA PHE A 144 3.16 1.18 5.84
C PHE A 144 3.20 0.23 7.04
N GLN A 145 2.20 0.29 7.93
CA GLN A 145 2.16 -0.52 9.15
C GLN A 145 1.36 -1.81 8.95
N SER A 146 2.05 -2.95 8.93
CA SER A 146 1.44 -4.26 9.04
C SER A 146 0.97 -4.54 10.47
N ARG A 147 -0.28 -5.02 10.64
CA ARG A 147 -0.81 -5.52 11.93
C ARG A 147 -0.56 -7.01 12.16
N ARG A 148 -0.33 -7.78 11.09
CA ARG A 148 -0.15 -9.24 11.15
C ARG A 148 0.99 -9.65 10.23
N ARG A 149 2.22 -9.29 10.59
CA ARG A 149 3.42 -9.40 9.72
C ARG A 149 3.57 -10.78 9.10
N VAL A 150 3.44 -11.85 9.88
CA VAL A 150 3.56 -13.23 9.40
C VAL A 150 2.54 -13.53 8.30
N THR A 151 1.27 -13.19 8.51
CA THR A 151 0.23 -13.39 7.51
C THR A 151 0.47 -12.51 6.28
N ASP A 152 0.86 -11.25 6.49
CA ASP A 152 1.18 -10.34 5.39
C ASP A 152 2.33 -10.88 4.53
N THR A 153 3.35 -11.50 5.14
CA THR A 153 4.44 -12.17 4.44
C THR A 153 3.96 -13.36 3.59
N TYR A 154 3.08 -14.23 4.12
CA TYR A 154 2.54 -15.35 3.33
C TYR A 154 1.76 -14.86 2.10
N TYR A 155 0.92 -13.83 2.27
CA TYR A 155 0.21 -13.21 1.16
C TYR A 155 1.18 -12.56 0.15
N ALA A 156 2.24 -11.92 0.65
CA ALA A 156 3.26 -11.33 -0.20
C ALA A 156 4.02 -12.39 -1.02
N MET A 157 4.37 -13.54 -0.42
CA MET A 157 5.03 -14.66 -1.12
C MET A 157 4.13 -15.26 -2.19
N ALA A 158 2.86 -15.52 -1.88
CA ALA A 158 1.90 -16.02 -2.86
C ALA A 158 1.67 -15.01 -4.01
N GLY A 159 1.58 -13.72 -3.67
CA GLY A 159 1.52 -12.64 -4.64
C GLY A 159 2.76 -12.59 -5.54
N ALA A 160 3.95 -12.65 -4.96
CA ALA A 160 5.22 -12.63 -5.70
C ALA A 160 5.33 -13.81 -6.67
N ALA A 161 4.95 -15.02 -6.25
CA ALA A 161 4.94 -16.19 -7.12
C ALA A 161 3.98 -16.03 -8.31
N LEU A 162 2.79 -15.45 -8.08
CA LEU A 162 1.83 -15.18 -9.14
C LEU A 162 2.32 -14.08 -10.09
N LEU A 163 2.90 -13.01 -9.57
CA LEU A 163 3.49 -11.94 -10.38
C LEU A 163 4.65 -12.46 -11.24
N PHE A 164 5.54 -13.25 -10.64
CA PHE A 164 6.63 -13.90 -11.37
C PHE A 164 6.08 -14.80 -12.49
N ALA A 165 5.09 -15.65 -12.22
CA ALA A 165 4.47 -16.50 -13.24
C ALA A 165 3.85 -15.69 -14.39
N LEU A 166 3.18 -14.58 -14.10
CA LEU A 166 2.63 -13.67 -15.12
C LEU A 166 3.75 -13.04 -15.97
N MET A 167 4.85 -12.60 -15.35
CA MET A 167 5.99 -12.00 -16.04
C MET A 167 6.73 -13.02 -16.92
N THR A 168 6.96 -14.24 -16.43
CA THR A 168 7.56 -15.33 -17.22
C THR A 168 6.68 -15.70 -18.41
N LEU A 169 5.36 -15.81 -18.21
CA LEU A 169 4.42 -16.07 -19.29
C LEU A 169 4.43 -14.95 -20.34
N ASN A 170 4.41 -13.69 -19.91
CA ASN A 170 4.53 -12.54 -20.81
C ASN A 170 5.81 -12.62 -21.66
N THR A 171 6.95 -12.91 -21.03
CA THR A 171 8.26 -13.01 -21.70
C THR A 171 8.25 -14.10 -22.77
N TYR A 172 7.74 -15.30 -22.42
CA TYR A 172 7.61 -16.40 -23.36
C TYR A 172 6.70 -16.06 -24.55
N MET A 173 5.53 -15.47 -24.26
CA MET A 173 4.50 -15.18 -25.27
C MET A 173 4.86 -14.01 -26.19
N THR A 174 5.74 -13.10 -25.76
CA THR A 174 6.15 -11.93 -26.54
C THR A 174 7.51 -12.11 -27.23
N SER A 175 8.20 -13.22 -26.98
CA SER A 175 9.54 -13.50 -27.51
C SER A 175 10.53 -12.33 -27.30
N GLN A 176 10.34 -11.55 -26.23
CA GLN A 176 11.27 -10.50 -25.84
C GLN A 176 12.62 -11.16 -25.53
N PRO A 177 13.71 -10.79 -26.22
CA PRO A 177 15.02 -11.35 -25.90
C PRO A 177 15.35 -10.97 -24.45
N LEU A 178 15.73 -11.98 -23.66
CA LEU A 178 16.33 -11.77 -22.35
C LEU A 178 17.54 -10.86 -22.57
N GLN A 179 17.48 -9.63 -22.07
CA GLN A 179 18.54 -8.63 -22.24
C GLN A 179 19.74 -9.01 -21.36
N ALA A 180 20.46 -10.07 -21.75
CA ALA A 180 21.58 -10.62 -21.01
C ALA A 180 22.90 -9.86 -21.29
N GLU A 181 22.98 -9.05 -22.34
CA GLU A 181 24.29 -8.70 -22.91
C GLU A 181 25.11 -7.62 -22.17
N GLU A 182 24.59 -6.81 -21.25
CA GLU A 182 25.44 -5.81 -20.54
C GLU A 182 25.10 -5.57 -19.05
N LYS A 183 24.65 -6.58 -18.30
CA LYS A 183 24.20 -6.39 -16.90
C LYS A 183 25.33 -6.30 -15.84
N GLY A 184 26.58 -6.65 -16.16
CA GLY A 184 27.66 -6.80 -15.17
C GLY A 184 28.01 -5.53 -14.37
N GLY A 185 27.99 -4.36 -15.00
CA GLY A 185 28.30 -3.08 -14.34
C GLY A 185 27.14 -2.45 -13.57
N TYR A 186 25.89 -2.83 -13.89
CA TYR A 186 24.68 -2.14 -13.41
C TYR A 186 23.75 -3.01 -12.58
N LEU A 187 24.11 -4.27 -12.34
CA LEU A 187 23.24 -5.22 -11.63
C LEU A 187 22.79 -4.67 -10.26
N LEU A 188 23.71 -4.10 -9.49
CA LEU A 188 23.37 -3.52 -8.18
C LEU A 188 22.37 -2.36 -8.32
N VAL A 189 22.56 -1.50 -9.32
CA VAL A 189 21.65 -0.38 -9.60
C VAL A 189 20.28 -0.88 -10.02
N LEU A 190 20.22 -1.90 -10.88
CA LEU A 190 18.98 -2.54 -11.32
C LEU A 190 18.22 -3.19 -10.16
N LEU A 191 18.91 -3.95 -9.31
CA LEU A 191 18.32 -4.59 -8.13
C LEU A 191 17.76 -3.56 -7.15
N MET A 192 18.47 -2.44 -6.93
CA MET A 192 17.99 -1.38 -6.04
C MET A 192 16.80 -0.63 -6.64
N ILE A 193 16.88 -0.22 -7.90
CA ILE A 193 15.83 0.60 -8.53
C ILE A 193 14.60 -0.26 -8.83
N ALA A 194 14.73 -1.27 -9.71
CA ALA A 194 13.59 -2.07 -10.16
C ALA A 194 13.10 -3.07 -9.09
N GLY A 195 14.00 -3.53 -8.22
CA GLY A 195 13.65 -4.48 -7.16
C GLY A 195 13.07 -3.83 -5.90
N PHE A 196 13.46 -2.58 -5.58
CA PHE A 196 13.08 -1.96 -4.31
C PHE A 196 12.40 -0.60 -4.46
N PHE A 197 13.06 0.39 -5.07
CA PHE A 197 12.53 1.75 -5.11
C PHE A 197 11.30 1.91 -5.99
N ALA A 198 11.32 1.37 -7.21
CA ALA A 198 10.20 1.43 -8.13
C ALA A 198 8.94 0.77 -7.53
N PRO A 199 8.96 -0.47 -7.02
CA PRO A 199 7.79 -1.08 -6.37
C PRO A 199 7.21 -0.24 -5.21
N VAL A 200 8.05 0.35 -4.36
CA VAL A 200 7.57 1.21 -3.26
C VAL A 200 6.80 2.42 -3.78
N ILE A 201 7.35 3.06 -4.81
CA ILE A 201 6.76 4.25 -5.43
C ILE A 201 5.48 3.89 -6.16
N GLU A 202 5.51 2.86 -6.98
CA GLU A 202 4.38 2.40 -7.78
C GLU A 202 3.22 1.97 -6.88
N GLU A 203 3.46 1.16 -5.85
CA GLU A 203 2.39 0.78 -4.93
C GLU A 203 1.82 1.98 -4.17
N PHE A 204 2.63 2.98 -3.84
CA PHE A 204 2.12 4.22 -3.27
C PHE A 204 1.22 4.98 -4.27
N VAL A 205 1.66 5.15 -5.51
CA VAL A 205 0.90 5.88 -6.54
C VAL A 205 -0.37 5.14 -6.91
N PHE A 206 -0.27 3.89 -7.34
CA PHE A 206 -1.40 3.15 -7.88
C PHE A 206 -2.35 2.70 -6.77
N ARG A 207 -1.86 2.09 -5.68
CA ARG A 207 -2.75 1.43 -4.71
C ARG A 207 -3.25 2.44 -3.69
N LYS A 208 -2.36 3.30 -3.21
CA LYS A 208 -2.73 4.26 -2.18
C LYS A 208 -3.37 5.52 -2.76
N MET A 209 -2.79 6.15 -3.79
CA MET A 209 -3.37 7.37 -4.37
C MET A 209 -4.52 7.09 -5.33
N ILE A 210 -4.27 6.42 -6.46
CA ILE A 210 -5.28 6.26 -7.54
C ILE A 210 -6.43 5.36 -7.08
N HIS A 211 -6.14 4.11 -6.73
CA HIS A 211 -7.15 3.17 -6.25
C HIS A 211 -7.85 3.70 -5.00
N GLY A 212 -7.09 4.17 -4.00
CA GLY A 212 -7.65 4.69 -2.75
C GLY A 212 -8.59 5.88 -2.95
N PHE A 213 -8.25 6.82 -3.85
CA PHE A 213 -9.09 7.97 -4.17
C PHE A 213 -10.39 7.55 -4.88
N ILE A 214 -10.28 6.74 -5.92
CA ILE A 214 -11.43 6.30 -6.72
C ILE A 214 -12.36 5.45 -5.84
N ARG A 215 -11.83 4.50 -5.07
CA ARG A 215 -12.59 3.69 -4.12
C ARG A 215 -13.30 4.54 -3.07
N GLY A 216 -12.66 5.61 -2.59
CA GLY A 216 -13.25 6.53 -1.63
C GLY A 216 -14.43 7.33 -2.18
N LYS A 217 -14.43 7.64 -3.49
CA LYS A 217 -15.49 8.40 -4.18
C LYS A 217 -16.54 7.55 -4.87
N SER A 218 -16.21 6.31 -5.21
CA SER A 218 -17.07 5.39 -5.97
C SER A 218 -17.20 4.05 -5.25
N ASN A 219 -16.57 2.99 -5.76
CA ASN A 219 -16.58 1.66 -5.18
C ASN A 219 -15.24 0.94 -5.37
N LEU A 220 -15.10 -0.20 -4.69
CA LEU A 220 -13.92 -1.06 -4.73
C LEU A 220 -13.52 -1.46 -6.16
N TYR A 221 -14.50 -1.91 -6.95
CA TYR A 221 -14.28 -2.48 -8.27
C TYR A 221 -13.79 -1.43 -9.27
N ALA A 222 -14.42 -0.25 -9.28
CA ALA A 222 -13.99 0.88 -10.11
C ALA A 222 -12.56 1.31 -9.76
N GLY A 223 -12.23 1.41 -8.47
CA GLY A 223 -10.88 1.73 -8.04
C GLY A 223 -9.87 0.66 -8.44
N ALA A 224 -10.24 -0.63 -8.36
CA ALA A 224 -9.37 -1.73 -8.77
C ALA A 224 -9.10 -1.69 -10.27
N VAL A 225 -10.17 -1.70 -11.08
CA VAL A 225 -10.06 -1.74 -12.55
C VAL A 225 -9.32 -0.51 -13.08
N ILE A 226 -9.69 0.70 -12.67
CA ILE A 226 -9.06 1.91 -13.20
C ILE A 226 -7.59 1.98 -12.79
N SER A 227 -7.26 1.69 -11.53
CA SER A 227 -5.86 1.69 -11.10
C SER A 227 -5.02 0.65 -11.85
N SER A 228 -5.57 -0.54 -12.10
CA SER A 228 -4.88 -1.60 -12.83
C SER A 228 -4.75 -1.30 -14.32
N LEU A 229 -5.74 -0.63 -14.93
CA LEU A 229 -5.65 -0.14 -16.31
C LEU A 229 -4.54 0.90 -16.45
N VAL A 230 -4.53 1.92 -15.57
CA VAL A 230 -3.47 2.95 -15.62
C VAL A 230 -2.11 2.31 -15.38
N PHE A 231 -1.99 1.36 -14.45
CA PHE A 231 -0.78 0.58 -14.24
C PHE A 231 -0.36 -0.18 -15.51
N ALA A 232 -1.27 -0.82 -16.24
CA ALA A 232 -0.92 -1.48 -17.50
C ALA A 232 -0.49 -0.51 -18.60
N PHE A 233 -1.16 0.64 -18.73
CA PHE A 233 -0.90 1.63 -19.79
C PHE A 233 0.46 2.29 -19.73
N VAL A 234 1.09 2.28 -18.57
CA VAL A 234 2.37 2.93 -18.33
C VAL A 234 3.54 1.95 -18.28
N HIS A 235 3.28 0.66 -18.50
CA HIS A 235 4.29 -0.39 -18.57
C HIS A 235 4.48 -0.84 -20.02
N PRO A 236 5.51 -0.34 -20.70
CA PRO A 236 5.89 -0.78 -22.03
C PRO A 236 6.52 -2.19 -22.00
N PRO A 237 6.64 -2.85 -23.16
CA PRO A 237 6.18 -2.42 -24.48
C PRO A 237 4.65 -2.49 -24.65
N PHE A 238 4.10 -1.55 -25.42
CA PHE A 238 2.66 -1.44 -25.65
C PHE A 238 2.14 -2.48 -26.66
N ASN A 239 2.06 -3.73 -26.23
CA ASN A 239 1.39 -4.79 -26.97
C ASN A 239 0.28 -5.43 -26.12
N PRO A 240 -0.71 -6.11 -26.74
CA PRO A 240 -1.86 -6.66 -26.01
C PRO A 240 -1.50 -7.66 -24.91
N ILE A 241 -0.49 -8.50 -25.12
CA ILE A 241 -0.08 -9.55 -24.18
C ILE A 241 0.55 -8.91 -22.93
N THR A 242 1.45 -7.97 -23.13
CA THR A 242 2.10 -7.22 -22.05
C THR A 242 1.09 -6.37 -21.29
N PHE A 243 0.18 -5.69 -22.00
CA PHE A 243 -0.90 -4.93 -21.37
C PHE A 243 -1.77 -5.80 -20.46
N ILE A 244 -2.22 -6.97 -20.95
CA ILE A 244 -3.02 -7.91 -20.15
C ILE A 244 -2.23 -8.40 -18.93
N SER A 245 -0.95 -8.73 -19.12
CA SER A 245 -0.08 -9.20 -18.04
C SER A 245 0.06 -8.17 -16.92
N TYR A 246 0.34 -6.90 -17.27
CA TYR A 246 0.42 -5.82 -16.29
C TYR A 246 -0.94 -5.45 -15.70
N PHE A 247 -2.04 -5.56 -16.46
CA PHE A 247 -3.38 -5.36 -15.93
C PHE A 247 -3.72 -6.40 -14.83
N LEU A 248 -3.41 -7.67 -15.09
CA LEU A 248 -3.61 -8.76 -14.13
C LEU A 248 -2.70 -8.60 -12.90
N ALA A 249 -1.42 -8.30 -13.08
CA ALA A 249 -0.51 -7.93 -11.99
C ALA A 249 -1.07 -6.75 -11.18
N GLY A 250 -1.60 -5.76 -11.91
CA GLY A 250 -2.39 -4.65 -11.43
C GLY A 250 -3.41 -5.05 -10.37
N LEU A 251 -4.28 -5.98 -10.75
CA LEU A 251 -5.39 -6.48 -9.94
C LEU A 251 -4.91 -7.31 -8.74
N VAL A 252 -3.88 -8.14 -8.92
CA VAL A 252 -3.26 -8.93 -7.82
C VAL A 252 -2.77 -8.01 -6.70
N LEU A 253 -2.07 -6.95 -7.07
CA LEU A 253 -1.52 -5.99 -6.11
C LEU A 253 -2.62 -5.17 -5.41
N VAL A 254 -3.69 -4.79 -6.13
CA VAL A 254 -4.88 -4.18 -5.50
C VAL A 254 -5.55 -5.15 -4.53
N PHE A 255 -5.69 -6.42 -4.91
CA PHE A 255 -6.24 -7.44 -4.02
C PHE A 255 -5.43 -7.57 -2.73
N LEU A 256 -4.09 -7.64 -2.83
CA LEU A 256 -3.23 -7.68 -1.65
C LEU A 256 -3.39 -6.44 -0.77
N TYR A 257 -3.43 -5.25 -1.38
CA TYR A 257 -3.65 -4.00 -0.67
C TYR A 257 -4.97 -3.99 0.11
N GLU A 258 -6.07 -4.40 -0.52
CA GLU A 258 -7.40 -4.38 0.10
C GLU A 258 -7.57 -5.50 1.14
N GLN A 259 -7.04 -6.69 0.85
CA GLN A 259 -7.13 -7.85 1.74
C GLN A 259 -6.30 -7.64 3.02
N ARG A 260 -5.15 -6.97 2.91
CA ARG A 260 -4.25 -6.74 4.06
C ARG A 260 -4.45 -5.37 4.71
N GLY A 261 -5.08 -4.44 4.01
CA GLY A 261 -5.31 -3.08 4.47
C GLY A 261 -4.01 -2.30 4.69
N ASN A 262 -2.95 -2.65 3.97
CA ASN A 262 -1.62 -2.03 4.08
C ASN A 262 -0.86 -2.12 2.74
N LEU A 263 0.14 -1.25 2.57
CA LEU A 263 1.09 -1.24 1.46
C LEU A 263 2.24 -2.22 1.66
N TYR A 264 2.50 -2.70 2.88
CA TYR A 264 3.60 -3.63 3.13
C TYR A 264 3.47 -4.91 2.30
N ALA A 265 2.29 -5.54 2.31
CA ALA A 265 2.06 -6.78 1.56
C ALA A 265 2.22 -6.63 0.03
N PRO A 266 1.57 -5.65 -0.66
CA PRO A 266 1.76 -5.48 -2.09
C PRO A 266 3.18 -5.03 -2.46
N ILE A 267 3.83 -4.16 -1.66
CA ILE A 267 5.23 -3.77 -1.91
C ILE A 267 6.15 -4.99 -1.86
N MET A 268 6.03 -5.81 -0.83
CA MET A 268 6.84 -7.02 -0.69
C MET A 268 6.59 -8.00 -1.83
N ALA A 269 5.33 -8.19 -2.24
CA ALA A 269 5.00 -9.05 -3.37
C ALA A 269 5.61 -8.55 -4.67
N HIS A 270 5.47 -7.26 -4.94
CA HIS A 270 5.95 -6.61 -6.15
C HIS A 270 7.50 -6.64 -6.21
N SER A 271 8.16 -6.21 -5.13
CA SER A 271 9.62 -6.29 -5.02
C SER A 271 10.15 -7.70 -5.20
N ALA A 272 9.56 -8.69 -4.53
CA ALA A 272 10.00 -10.07 -4.67
C ALA A 272 9.75 -10.62 -6.08
N GLY A 273 8.60 -10.31 -6.71
CA GLY A 273 8.31 -10.68 -8.09
C GLY A 273 9.34 -10.12 -9.07
N ASN A 274 9.66 -8.82 -8.96
CA ASN A 274 10.66 -8.17 -9.80
C ASN A 274 12.06 -8.77 -9.59
N LEU A 275 12.48 -8.98 -8.33
CA LEU A 275 13.78 -9.57 -8.03
C LEU A 275 13.90 -11.00 -8.56
N LEU A 276 12.85 -11.82 -8.42
CA LEU A 276 12.82 -13.16 -8.99
C LEU A 276 12.93 -13.14 -10.51
N MET A 277 12.24 -12.20 -11.17
CA MET A 277 12.35 -12.03 -12.62
C MET A 277 13.76 -11.62 -13.04
N ILE A 278 14.35 -10.60 -12.40
CA ILE A 278 15.71 -10.15 -12.69
C ILE A 278 16.71 -11.30 -12.54
N LEU A 279 16.59 -12.10 -11.47
CA LEU A 279 17.45 -13.27 -11.26
C LEU A 279 17.24 -14.34 -12.34
N PHE A 280 15.99 -14.64 -12.69
CA PHE A 280 15.66 -15.59 -13.74
C PHE A 280 16.28 -15.18 -15.08
N GLU A 281 16.19 -13.90 -15.45
CA GLU A 281 16.77 -13.37 -16.68
C GLU A 281 18.30 -13.38 -16.73
N ILE A 282 18.97 -13.42 -15.58
CA ILE A 282 20.44 -13.50 -15.52
C ILE A 282 20.91 -14.96 -15.62
N MET A 283 20.06 -15.89 -15.20
CA MET A 283 20.38 -17.32 -15.15
C MET A 283 19.99 -18.10 -16.42
N THR A 284 19.28 -17.46 -17.36
CA THR A 284 18.75 -18.09 -18.59
C THR A 284 19.24 -17.34 -19.82
#